data_AF-A0A816UEH9-F1
#
_entry.id   AF-A0A816UEH9-F1
#
_cell.length_a   1.000
_cell.length_b   1.000
_cell.length_c   1.000
_cell.angle_alpha   90.00
_cell.angle_beta   90.00
_cell.angle_gamma   90.00
#
_symmetry.space_group_name_H-M   'P 1'
#
loop_
_entity.id
_entity.type
_entity.pdbx_description
1 polymer ?
#
loop_
_entity_poly.entity_id
_entity_poly.type
_entity_poly.pdbx_seq_one_letter_code
_entity_poly.pdbx_strand_id
1 'polypeptide(L)'
;MASLVLFFTTRLPLDCGHFIPAIKRKRPQIDAKVLREPSTPTCQQSAAAGKSLVDEAVGNMKKRAREETTPIPKIYTQEIVKTRISHAGIATGLFFPTFKNIDASLYRSRSKNYPSLPKSLVDLVLPDVWRLAKHGEPH
;
A
#
# COMPACT_ATOMS: atom_id res chain seq x y z
N MET A 1 -38.48 37.71 -14.25
CA MET A 1 -39.91 37.96 -13.99
C MET A 1 -40.68 37.26 -15.11
N ALA A 2 -41.55 36.28 -14.94
CA ALA A 2 -42.14 35.63 -13.79
C ALA A 2 -42.62 34.22 -14.22
N SER A 3 -42.66 33.29 -13.27
CA SER A 3 -43.20 31.93 -13.39
C SER A 3 -44.67 31.93 -13.84
N LEU A 4 -45.05 30.96 -14.68
CA LEU A 4 -46.46 30.54 -14.79
C LEU A 4 -46.59 29.12 -14.23
N VAL A 5 -47.15 29.05 -13.04
CA VAL A 5 -47.58 27.84 -12.34
C VAL A 5 -48.93 27.43 -12.93
N LEU A 6 -49.01 26.24 -13.52
CA LEU A 6 -50.29 25.63 -13.89
C LEU A 6 -50.89 24.96 -12.65
N PHE A 7 -51.87 25.64 -12.04
CA PHE A 7 -52.76 25.08 -11.02
C PHE A 7 -53.73 24.11 -11.67
N PHE A 8 -53.52 22.80 -11.48
CA PHE A 8 -54.51 21.77 -11.77
C PHE A 8 -55.53 21.75 -10.63
N THR A 9 -56.68 22.36 -10.86
CA THR A 9 -57.88 22.20 -10.04
C THR A 9 -58.77 21.12 -10.65
N THR A 10 -58.83 19.94 -10.04
CA THR A 10 -60.03 19.09 -10.14
C THR A 10 -60.23 18.34 -8.82
N ARG A 11 -61.28 18.77 -8.10
CA ARG A 11 -61.99 17.99 -7.09
C ARG A 11 -62.41 16.65 -7.70
N LEU A 12 -62.12 15.54 -7.03
CA LEU A 12 -62.92 14.32 -7.17
C LEU A 12 -63.41 13.87 -5.78
N PRO A 13 -64.63 13.32 -5.70
CA PRO A 13 -65.40 13.18 -4.47
C PRO A 13 -64.99 11.96 -3.64
N LEU A 14 -65.15 12.11 -2.33
CA LEU A 14 -65.26 11.01 -1.37
C LEU A 14 -66.63 10.34 -1.57
N ASP A 15 -66.64 9.08 -1.98
CA ASP A 15 -67.76 8.18 -1.72
C ASP A 15 -67.25 6.74 -1.53
N CYS A 16 -68.05 5.99 -0.79
CA CYS A 16 -67.71 4.96 0.16
C CYS A 16 -67.59 3.57 -0.46
N GLY A 17 -66.93 2.69 0.30
CA GLY A 17 -67.30 1.29 0.39
C GLY A 17 -66.95 0.43 -0.82
N HIS A 18 -65.71 -0.07 -0.87
CA HIS A 18 -65.43 -1.37 -1.45
C HIS A 18 -64.65 -2.23 -0.46
N PHE A 19 -65.30 -3.31 -0.07
CA PHE A 19 -64.84 -4.41 0.77
C PHE A 19 -63.57 -5.01 0.15
N ILE A 20 -62.40 -4.75 0.75
CA ILE A 20 -61.17 -5.42 0.35
C ILE A 20 -61.21 -6.85 0.90
N PRO A 21 -61.20 -7.90 0.06
CA PRO A 21 -61.16 -9.26 0.56
C PRO A 21 -59.84 -9.51 1.29
N ALA A 22 -59.94 -10.08 2.49
CA ALA A 22 -58.79 -10.46 3.31
C ALA A 22 -57.92 -11.50 2.60
N ILE A 23 -56.85 -11.05 1.95
CA ILE A 23 -55.77 -11.94 1.52
C ILE A 23 -55.12 -12.48 2.79
N LYS A 24 -55.41 -13.74 3.15
CA LYS A 24 -54.66 -14.48 4.17
C LYS A 24 -53.23 -14.64 3.68
N ARG A 25 -52.38 -13.65 3.95
CA ARG A 25 -50.93 -13.78 3.78
C ARG A 25 -50.48 -14.85 4.77
N LYS A 26 -50.15 -16.05 4.26
CA LYS A 26 -49.38 -17.05 5.02
C LYS A 26 -48.13 -16.31 5.51
N ARG A 27 -47.98 -16.16 6.84
CA ARG A 27 -46.72 -15.64 7.39
C ARG A 27 -45.60 -16.57 6.93
N PRO A 28 -44.56 -16.09 6.22
CA PRO A 28 -43.36 -16.88 6.10
C PRO A 28 -42.83 -17.11 7.52
N GLN A 29 -42.60 -18.37 7.87
CA GLN A 29 -41.86 -18.71 9.09
C GLN A 29 -40.47 -18.10 8.93
N ILE A 30 -40.22 -17.05 9.68
CA ILE A 30 -38.87 -16.51 9.85
C ILE A 30 -38.31 -17.36 10.97
N ASP A 31 -37.58 -18.42 10.62
CA ASP A 31 -36.83 -19.18 11.61
C ASP A 31 -35.81 -18.22 12.22
N ALA A 32 -36.12 -17.73 13.42
CA ALA A 32 -35.22 -16.94 14.23
C ALA A 32 -34.05 -17.84 14.63
N LYS A 33 -33.05 -17.94 13.76
CA LYS A 33 -31.71 -18.32 14.20
C LYS A 33 -31.26 -17.20 15.12
N VAL A 34 -31.31 -17.50 16.42
CA VAL A 34 -30.56 -16.79 17.46
C VAL A 34 -29.19 -16.51 16.87
N LEU A 35 -28.91 -15.23 16.60
CA LEU A 35 -27.57 -14.74 16.33
C LEU A 35 -26.80 -14.96 17.62
N ARG A 36 -26.24 -16.16 17.77
CA ARG A 36 -25.18 -16.38 18.73
C ARG A 36 -24.02 -15.59 18.17
N GLU A 37 -23.70 -14.47 18.80
CA GLU A 37 -22.46 -13.73 18.61
C GLU A 37 -21.31 -14.76 18.50
N PRO A 38 -20.71 -14.95 17.31
CA PRO A 38 -19.45 -15.65 17.26
C PRO A 38 -18.45 -14.69 17.89
N SER A 39 -18.07 -14.99 19.12
CA SER A 39 -16.91 -14.43 19.80
C SER A 39 -15.84 -14.11 18.75
N THR A 40 -15.50 -12.83 18.66
CA THR A 40 -14.44 -12.27 17.82
C THR A 40 -13.47 -13.35 17.31
N PRO A 41 -13.46 -13.71 16.01
CA PRO A 41 -12.23 -14.18 15.42
C PRO A 41 -11.37 -12.93 15.33
N THR A 42 -10.66 -12.68 16.43
CA THR A 42 -9.34 -12.11 16.45
C THR A 42 -8.86 -11.67 15.07
N CYS A 43 -8.92 -10.36 14.85
CA CYS A 43 -8.30 -9.65 13.71
C CYS A 43 -6.77 -9.86 13.78
N GLN A 44 -6.31 -11.07 13.52
CA GLN A 44 -4.88 -11.41 13.44
C GLN A 44 -4.51 -11.93 12.04
N GLN A 45 -5.47 -12.45 11.27
CA GLN A 45 -5.18 -12.95 9.91
C GLN A 45 -4.93 -11.83 8.89
N SER A 46 -5.66 -10.70 8.95
CA SER A 46 -5.42 -9.55 8.06
C SER A 46 -4.13 -8.80 8.40
N ALA A 47 -3.72 -8.79 9.67
CA ALA A 47 -2.46 -8.20 10.11
C ALA A 47 -1.24 -9.02 9.68
N ALA A 48 -1.33 -10.36 9.69
CA ALA A 48 -0.24 -11.25 9.29
C ALA A 48 0.05 -11.17 7.78
N ALA A 49 -1.00 -11.24 6.93
CA ALA A 49 -0.87 -11.09 5.48
C ALA A 49 -0.37 -9.69 5.07
N GLY A 50 -0.73 -8.67 5.84
CA GLY A 50 -0.24 -7.31 5.63
C GLY A 50 1.24 -7.12 5.99
N LYS A 51 1.71 -7.74 7.08
CA LYS A 51 3.12 -7.73 7.48
C LYS A 51 4.00 -8.40 6.41
N SER A 52 3.58 -9.56 5.89
CA SER A 52 4.36 -10.28 4.88
C SER A 52 4.57 -9.49 3.59
N LEU A 53 3.58 -8.70 3.16
CA LEU A 53 3.68 -7.86 1.97
C LEU A 53 4.65 -6.69 2.16
N VAL A 54 4.60 -6.04 3.33
CA VAL A 54 5.55 -4.97 3.67
C VAL A 54 6.96 -5.53 3.74
N ASP A 55 7.14 -6.69 4.36
CA ASP A 55 8.44 -7.35 4.48
C ASP A 55 9.00 -7.75 3.10
N GLU A 56 8.14 -8.24 2.19
CA GLU A 56 8.51 -8.54 0.81
C GLU A 56 8.95 -7.27 0.07
N ALA A 57 8.16 -6.19 0.13
CA ALA A 57 8.48 -4.92 -0.52
C ALA A 57 9.82 -4.35 0.00
N VAL A 58 10.05 -4.41 1.31
CA VAL A 58 11.31 -4.00 1.93
C VAL A 58 12.47 -4.90 1.50
N GLY A 59 12.25 -6.22 1.39
CA GLY A 59 13.21 -7.16 0.84
C GLY A 59 13.63 -6.81 -0.59
N ASN A 60 12.65 -6.51 -1.45
CA ASN A 60 12.88 -6.09 -2.83
C ASN A 60 13.67 -4.78 -2.90
N MET A 61 13.33 -3.78 -2.09
CA MET A 61 14.09 -2.53 -2.00
C MET A 61 15.55 -2.79 -1.59
N LYS A 62 15.81 -3.67 -0.61
CA LYS A 62 17.17 -4.01 -0.15
C LYS A 62 17.99 -4.70 -1.23
N LYS A 63 17.36 -5.58 -2.02
CA LYS A 63 17.98 -6.25 -3.17
C LYS A 63 18.37 -5.23 -4.24
N ARG A 64 17.42 -4.40 -4.66
CA ARG A 64 17.66 -3.33 -5.64
C ARG A 64 18.72 -2.33 -5.18
N ALA A 65 18.71 -1.95 -3.90
CA ALA A 65 19.74 -1.06 -3.34
C ALA A 65 21.15 -1.65 -3.40
N ARG A 66 21.28 -2.99 -3.32
CA ARG A 66 22.56 -3.71 -3.43
C ARG A 66 23.03 -3.86 -4.87
N GLU A 67 22.11 -4.13 -5.80
CA GLU A 67 22.44 -4.53 -7.18
C GLU A 67 22.44 -3.35 -8.15
N GLU A 68 21.53 -2.39 -7.98
CA GLU A 68 21.38 -1.24 -8.88
C GLU A 68 22.23 -0.05 -8.43
N THR A 69 22.64 0.78 -9.39
CA THR A 69 23.30 2.07 -9.15
C THR A 69 22.30 3.22 -8.98
N THR A 70 21.01 2.97 -9.18
CA THR A 70 19.93 3.97 -9.03
C THR A 70 19.92 4.58 -7.62
N PRO A 71 19.59 5.87 -7.45
CA PRO A 71 19.63 6.50 -6.13
C PRO A 71 18.59 5.87 -5.20
N ILE A 72 18.98 5.59 -3.96
CA ILE A 72 18.14 4.90 -2.95
C ILE A 72 16.75 5.57 -2.76
N PRO A 73 16.62 6.91 -2.69
CA PRO A 73 15.31 7.56 -2.62
C PRO A 73 14.39 7.25 -3.83
N LYS A 74 14.98 7.07 -5.02
CA LYS A 74 14.23 6.71 -6.23
C LYS A 74 13.76 5.26 -6.18
N ILE A 75 14.62 4.35 -5.72
CA ILE A 75 14.26 2.92 -5.50
C ILE A 75 13.06 2.82 -4.57
N TYR A 76 13.09 3.53 -3.43
CA TYR A 76 11.98 3.56 -2.48
C TYR A 76 10.68 4.02 -3.14
N THR A 77 10.71 5.17 -3.81
CA THR A 77 9.52 5.76 -4.45
C THR A 77 8.93 4.80 -5.49
N GLN A 78 9.78 4.19 -6.31
CA GLN A 78 9.34 3.24 -7.34
C GLN A 78 8.74 1.97 -6.75
N GLU A 79 9.37 1.38 -5.74
CA GLU A 79 8.83 0.16 -5.11
C GLU A 79 7.51 0.45 -4.40
N ILE A 80 7.37 1.58 -3.69
CA ILE A 80 6.09 1.95 -3.08
C ILE A 80 4.98 2.09 -4.13
N VAL A 81 5.26 2.77 -5.25
CA VAL A 81 4.30 2.91 -6.35
C VAL A 81 3.96 1.54 -6.94
N LYS A 82 4.97 0.70 -7.19
CA LYS A 82 4.79 -0.65 -7.72
C LYS A 82 3.93 -1.51 -6.81
N THR A 83 4.23 -1.57 -5.50
CA THR A 83 3.44 -2.37 -4.56
C THR A 83 2.01 -1.85 -4.45
N ARG A 84 1.80 -0.53 -4.48
CA ARG A 84 0.44 0.05 -4.48
C ARG A 84 -0.35 -0.34 -5.73
N ILE A 85 0.28 -0.36 -6.90
CA ILE A 85 -0.36 -0.76 -8.16
C ILE A 85 -0.69 -2.26 -8.14
N SER A 86 0.27 -3.10 -7.74
CA SER A 86 0.08 -4.56 -7.69
C SER A 86 -0.96 -4.98 -6.65
N HIS A 87 -1.16 -4.18 -5.61
CA HIS A 87 -2.09 -4.48 -4.52
C HIS A 87 -3.11 -3.36 -4.30
N ALA A 88 -3.87 -3.05 -5.35
CA ALA A 88 -4.89 -2.01 -5.34
C ALA A 88 -6.05 -2.23 -4.34
N GLY A 89 -6.22 -3.46 -3.81
CA GLY A 89 -7.23 -3.82 -2.80
C GLY A 89 -6.78 -3.64 -1.35
N ILE A 90 -5.53 -3.22 -1.12
CA ILE A 90 -5.00 -3.01 0.22
C ILE A 90 -5.49 -1.65 0.73
N ALA A 91 -6.40 -1.69 1.71
CA ALA A 91 -6.88 -0.50 2.39
C ALA A 91 -5.71 0.29 2.99
N THR A 92 -5.85 1.62 3.03
CA THR A 92 -4.90 2.62 3.54
C THR A 92 -4.32 2.32 4.94
N GLY A 93 -4.89 1.36 5.67
CA GLY A 93 -4.42 0.87 6.97
C GLY A 93 -3.20 -0.06 6.94
N LEU A 94 -2.76 -0.54 5.77
CA LEU A 94 -1.49 -1.24 5.63
C LEU A 94 -0.36 -0.23 5.56
N PHE A 95 0.22 0.04 6.74
CA PHE A 95 1.24 1.05 6.93
C PHE A 95 2.51 0.67 6.18
N PHE A 96 2.67 1.18 4.96
CA PHE A 96 3.95 1.14 4.27
C PHE A 96 5.00 1.88 5.10
N PRO A 97 6.20 1.34 5.23
CA PRO A 97 7.25 1.97 6.02
C PRO A 97 7.65 3.29 5.36
N THR A 98 7.81 4.32 6.19
CA THR A 98 8.33 5.61 5.73
C THR A 98 9.81 5.48 5.37
N PHE A 99 10.30 6.34 4.47
CA PHE A 99 11.70 6.32 4.04
C PHE A 99 12.68 6.37 5.23
N LYS A 100 12.40 7.22 6.23
CA LYS A 100 13.22 7.39 7.44
C LYS A 100 13.33 6.13 8.30
N ASN A 101 12.40 5.18 8.17
CA ASN A 101 12.43 3.94 8.94
C ASN A 101 13.30 2.87 8.28
N ILE A 102 13.53 2.98 6.98
CA ILE A 102 14.20 1.95 6.18
C ILE A 102 15.51 2.42 5.55
N ASP A 103 15.76 3.72 5.50
CA ASP A 103 16.93 4.34 4.87
C ASP A 103 18.23 3.70 5.36
N ALA A 104 18.45 3.62 6.67
CA ALA A 104 19.61 3.00 7.28
C ALA A 104 19.79 1.55 6.80
N SER A 105 18.70 0.79 6.68
CA SER A 105 18.77 -0.57 6.17
C SER A 105 19.07 -0.63 4.67
N LEU A 106 18.56 0.30 3.86
CA LEU A 106 18.83 0.36 2.43
C LEU A 106 20.28 0.77 2.14
N TYR A 107 20.77 1.80 2.82
CA TYR A 107 22.17 2.23 2.73
C TYR A 107 23.11 1.15 3.22
N ARG A 108 22.78 0.45 4.32
CA ARG A 108 23.55 -0.72 4.77
C ARG A 108 23.53 -1.85 3.76
N SER A 109 22.41 -2.12 3.10
CA SER A 109 22.34 -3.14 2.04
C SER A 109 23.24 -2.79 0.86
N ARG A 110 23.23 -1.51 0.42
CA ARG A 110 24.12 -1.00 -0.63
C ARG A 110 25.59 -1.08 -0.22
N SER A 111 25.90 -0.79 1.04
CA SER A 111 27.29 -0.78 1.52
C SER A 111 28.02 -2.12 1.34
N LYS A 112 27.27 -3.23 1.29
CA LYS A 112 27.81 -4.58 1.05
C LYS A 112 28.35 -4.80 -0.37
N ASN A 113 28.08 -3.88 -1.30
CA ASN A 113 28.65 -3.93 -2.65
C ASN A 113 30.02 -3.22 -2.70
N TYR A 114 30.30 -2.31 -1.76
CA TYR A 114 31.58 -1.59 -1.75
C TYR A 114 32.69 -2.45 -1.12
N PRO A 115 33.93 -2.28 -1.61
CA PRO A 115 35.09 -2.88 -0.95
C PRO A 115 35.20 -2.36 0.48
N SER A 116 35.76 -3.19 1.37
CA SER A 116 36.06 -2.79 2.73
C SER A 116 37.02 -1.60 2.74
N LEU A 117 36.83 -0.70 3.70
CA LEU A 117 37.75 0.41 3.90
C LEU A 117 39.16 -0.13 4.20
N PRO A 118 40.22 0.41 3.57
CA PRO A 118 41.59 0.05 3.89
C PRO A 118 41.88 0.34 5.37
N LYS A 119 42.58 -0.59 6.03
CA LYS A 119 42.90 -0.47 7.47
C LYS A 119 44.28 0.10 7.71
N SER A 120 45.18 -0.07 6.74
CA SER A 120 46.56 0.38 6.80
C SER A 120 46.92 1.21 5.58
N LEU A 121 48.02 1.98 5.69
CA LEU A 121 48.59 2.69 4.53
C LEU A 121 49.07 1.75 3.42
N VAL A 122 49.35 0.49 3.75
CA VAL A 122 49.75 -0.54 2.78
C VAL A 122 48.57 -0.99 1.91
N ASP A 123 47.35 -0.94 2.44
CA ASP A 123 46.14 -1.26 1.66
C ASP A 123 45.76 -0.12 0.68
N LEU A 124 46.33 1.07 0.90
CA LEU A 124 46.12 2.27 0.08
C LEU A 124 47.10 2.38 -1.10
N VAL A 125 47.81 1.30 -1.43
CA VAL A 125 48.75 1.29 -2.57
C VAL A 125 47.99 1.59 -3.85
N LEU A 126 48.19 2.81 -4.34
CA LEU A 126 47.72 3.22 -5.66
C LEU A 126 48.46 2.40 -6.72
N PRO A 127 47.83 1.97 -7.82
CA PRO A 127 48.55 1.34 -8.93
C PRO A 127 49.63 2.27 -9.48
N ASP A 128 50.77 1.73 -9.94
CA ASP A 128 51.88 2.54 -10.51
C ASP A 128 51.43 3.41 -11.69
N VAL A 129 50.44 2.95 -12.45
CA VAL A 129 49.79 3.69 -13.56
C VAL A 129 49.21 5.04 -13.08
N TRP A 130 48.84 5.15 -11.80
CA TRP A 130 48.25 6.35 -11.20
C TRP A 130 49.28 7.17 -10.40
N ARG A 131 50.50 6.65 -10.21
CA ARG A 131 51.63 7.36 -9.59
C ARG A 131 52.38 8.28 -10.56
N LEU A 132 52.09 8.19 -11.86
CA LEU A 132 52.70 9.07 -12.85
C LEU A 132 52.20 10.52 -12.64
N ALA A 133 53.15 11.43 -12.46
CA ALA A 133 52.86 12.86 -12.51
C ALA A 133 52.32 13.23 -13.90
N LYS A 134 51.55 14.33 -13.97
CA LYS A 134 50.97 14.90 -15.20
C LYS A 134 51.99 15.14 -16.36
N HIS A 135 53.28 14.95 -16.11
CA HIS A 135 54.38 15.20 -17.05
C HIS A 135 55.18 13.95 -17.48
N GLY A 136 54.74 12.72 -17.15
CA GLY A 136 55.22 11.51 -17.84
C GLY A 136 56.67 11.08 -17.61
N GLU A 137 57.39 11.65 -16.65
CA GLU A 137 58.75 11.21 -16.34
C GLU A 137 58.74 10.00 -15.38
N PRO A 138 59.46 8.91 -15.70
CA PRO A 138 59.60 7.75 -14.82
C PRO A 138 60.57 8.03 -13.65
N HIS A 139 60.33 7.34 -12.54
CA HIS A 139 61.06 7.49 -11.27
C HIS A 139 62.32 6.64 -11.19
#